data_AF-A0A2Z6U650-F1
#
_entry.id   AF-A0A2Z6U650-F1
#
_cell.length_a   1.000
_cell.length_b   1.000
_cell.length_c   1.000
_cell.angle_alpha   90.00
_cell.angle_beta   90.00
_cell.angle_gamma   90.00
#
_symmetry.space_group_name_H-M   'P 1'
#
loop_
_entity.id
_entity.type
_entity.pdbx_description
1 polymer ?
#
loop_
_entity_poly.entity_id
_entity_poly.type
_entity_poly.pdbx_seq_one_letter_code
_entity_poly.pdbx_strand_id
1 'polypeptide(L)'
;MNELGNTNVAQIDEATHTDQAASVKQFLLDNPSFFKQHPDLLHTLEIPDARKGSISLVEMQNEQLRKKVKQLSTKLSQLIEIASENQQIYEVFAALNLKLLKATSLEEVKSTLSEVLKDKLGLSAAVIHLFSGESALPEIQQRLIKDKRFKNSDYFFGRLSENEKQLVFAEQVAASSALVLLGEDQALGLLAIGSKDESHFTPDMDTLLINQLRAFLNAVIPELV
;
A
#
# COMPACT_ATOMS: atom_id res chain seq x y z
N MET A 1 17.63 33.01 82.47
CA MET A 1 18.99 33.54 82.18
C MET A 1 19.94 32.36 82.33
N ASN A 2 20.57 31.78 81.32
CA ASN A 2 20.87 32.14 79.93
C ASN A 2 20.87 30.82 79.10
N GLU A 3 20.06 30.76 78.04
CA GLU A 3 20.48 30.64 76.63
C GLU A 3 21.97 30.74 76.27
N LEU A 4 22.31 30.08 75.15
CA LEU A 4 23.60 30.02 74.43
C LEU A 4 24.52 28.86 74.84
N GLY A 5 24.50 27.79 74.03
CA GLY A 5 25.60 26.82 74.09
C GLY A 5 25.46 25.48 73.38
N ASN A 6 24.51 25.24 72.46
CA ASN A 6 24.45 23.92 71.80
C ASN A 6 24.05 23.89 70.32
N THR A 7 24.17 24.99 69.59
CA THR A 7 23.76 25.05 68.17
C THR A 7 24.91 24.89 67.16
N ASN A 8 26.10 24.42 67.55
CA ASN A 8 27.29 24.62 66.70
C ASN A 8 28.22 23.42 66.45
N VAL A 9 27.76 22.17 66.59
CA VAL A 9 28.59 21.00 66.23
C VAL A 9 27.98 20.20 65.08
N ALA A 10 26.68 19.89 65.14
CA ALA A 10 25.98 19.19 64.05
C ALA A 10 25.88 20.00 62.75
N GLN A 11 25.78 21.33 62.84
CA GLN A 11 25.73 22.22 61.68
C GLN A 11 27.08 22.41 60.99
N ILE A 12 28.21 22.17 61.69
CA ILE A 12 29.55 22.29 61.12
C ILE A 12 29.90 21.01 60.34
N ASP A 13 29.56 19.83 60.85
CA ASP A 13 29.85 18.56 60.16
C ASP A 13 29.04 18.39 58.85
N GLU A 14 27.77 18.80 58.82
CA GLU A 14 26.96 18.79 57.58
C GLU A 14 27.45 19.82 56.54
N ALA A 15 27.84 21.03 56.98
CA ALA A 15 28.36 22.05 56.07
C ALA A 15 29.71 21.63 55.45
N THR A 16 30.59 21.02 56.25
CA THR A 16 31.92 20.59 55.79
C THR A 16 31.83 19.42 54.80
N HIS A 17 30.91 18.48 55.00
CA HIS A 17 30.65 17.40 54.04
C HIS A 17 29.95 17.89 52.76
N THR A 18 29.11 18.92 52.86
CA THR A 18 28.44 19.51 51.69
C THR A 18 29.42 20.28 50.80
N ASP A 19 30.37 21.01 51.39
CA ASP A 19 31.42 21.72 50.65
C ASP A 19 32.43 20.77 50.00
N GLN A 20 32.74 19.65 50.65
CA GLN A 20 33.55 18.58 50.07
C GLN A 20 32.80 17.89 48.91
N ALA A 21 31.50 17.62 49.07
CA ALA A 21 30.68 17.05 47.99
C ALA A 21 30.56 18.00 46.79
N ALA A 22 30.42 19.31 47.04
CA ALA A 22 30.40 20.33 45.99
C ALA A 22 31.74 20.40 45.25
N SER A 23 32.85 20.30 45.98
CA SER A 23 34.20 20.30 45.40
C SER A 23 34.47 19.04 44.57
N VAL A 24 34.06 17.86 45.06
CA VAL A 24 34.17 16.59 44.32
C VAL A 24 33.29 16.61 43.06
N LYS A 25 32.09 17.19 43.14
CA LYS A 25 31.22 17.38 41.99
C LYS A 25 31.88 18.26 40.93
N GLN A 26 32.46 19.39 41.33
CA GLN A 26 33.15 20.29 40.40
C GLN A 26 34.36 19.61 39.76
N PHE A 27 35.15 18.88 40.56
CA PHE A 27 36.28 18.10 40.08
C PHE A 27 35.89 17.05 39.02
N LEU A 28 34.78 16.33 39.22
CA LEU A 28 34.26 15.35 38.25
C LEU A 28 33.72 16.00 36.98
N LEU A 29 33.12 17.20 37.08
CA LEU A 29 32.66 17.96 35.92
C LEU A 29 33.83 18.47 35.07
N ASP A 30 34.89 18.93 35.71
CA ASP A 30 36.08 19.44 35.03
C ASP A 30 36.95 18.31 34.44
N ASN A 31 36.76 17.06 34.91
CA ASN A 31 37.49 15.88 34.46
C ASN A 31 36.56 14.75 33.97
N PRO A 32 35.86 14.92 32.83
CA PRO A 32 34.88 13.95 32.33
C PRO A 32 35.50 12.59 31.91
N SER A 33 36.82 12.51 31.77
CA SER A 33 37.54 11.28 31.44
C SER A 33 37.93 10.45 32.67
N PHE A 34 37.67 10.93 33.87
CA PHE A 34 38.12 10.32 35.13
C PHE A 34 37.68 8.85 35.26
N PHE A 35 36.41 8.55 34.95
CA PHE A 35 35.89 7.18 35.00
C PHE A 35 36.37 6.28 33.86
N LYS A 36 36.93 6.84 32.78
CA LYS A 36 37.60 6.05 31.74
C LYS A 36 39.01 5.64 32.15
N GLN A 37 39.68 6.48 32.96
CA GLN A 37 41.04 6.26 33.42
C GLN A 37 41.10 5.37 34.67
N HIS A 38 40.00 5.30 35.43
CA HIS A 38 39.86 4.46 36.62
C HIS A 38 38.60 3.59 36.54
N PRO A 39 38.56 2.60 35.62
CA PRO A 39 37.40 1.72 35.42
C PRO A 39 37.11 0.85 36.65
N ASP A 40 38.12 0.57 37.48
CA ASP A 40 38.02 -0.26 38.69
C ASP A 40 37.11 0.38 39.75
N LEU A 41 36.98 1.71 39.73
CA LEU A 41 36.08 2.44 40.62
C LEU A 41 34.61 2.19 40.29
N LEU A 42 34.26 1.89 39.02
CA LEU A 42 32.89 1.57 38.61
C LEU A 42 32.40 0.21 39.14
N HIS A 43 33.32 -0.71 39.46
CA HIS A 43 32.97 -1.99 40.08
C HIS A 43 32.87 -1.90 41.60
N THR A 44 33.48 -0.89 42.20
CA THR A 44 33.53 -0.71 43.66
C THR A 44 32.45 0.27 44.15
N LEU A 45 32.05 1.22 43.31
CA LEU A 45 30.94 2.13 43.57
C LEU A 45 29.61 1.40 43.36
N GLU A 46 29.02 0.91 44.46
CA GLU A 46 27.59 0.61 44.47
C GLU A 46 26.83 1.93 44.36
N ILE A 47 26.38 2.29 43.15
CA ILE A 47 25.42 3.36 42.94
C ILE A 47 24.04 2.75 43.20
N PRO A 48 23.39 3.03 44.35
CA PRO A 48 22.07 2.49 44.60
C PRO A 48 21.13 3.22 43.65
N ASP A 49 20.56 2.47 42.70
CA ASP A 49 19.68 2.95 41.66
C ASP A 49 18.36 3.45 42.28
N ALA A 50 18.38 4.67 42.80
CA ALA A 50 17.31 5.13 43.68
C ALA A 50 16.07 5.60 42.91
N ARG A 51 16.16 6.05 41.64
CA ARG A 51 15.02 6.72 40.96
C ARG A 51 15.08 6.60 39.44
N LYS A 52 14.08 5.92 38.86
CA LYS A 52 13.51 6.18 37.52
C LYS A 52 13.71 7.65 37.11
N GLY A 53 14.59 7.97 36.15
CA GLY A 53 14.77 9.38 35.78
C GLY A 53 15.78 9.76 34.69
N SER A 54 16.79 8.94 34.37
CA SER A 54 17.67 9.22 33.23
C SER A 54 17.82 7.98 32.36
N ILE A 55 17.00 7.90 31.31
CA ILE A 55 17.20 6.92 30.25
C ILE A 55 18.52 7.30 29.56
N SER A 56 19.46 6.35 29.43
CA SER A 56 20.72 6.62 28.74
C SER A 56 20.42 7.06 27.30
N LEU A 57 21.04 8.14 26.83
CA LEU A 57 20.87 8.61 25.44
C LEU A 57 21.15 7.47 24.43
N VAL A 58 22.04 6.55 24.78
CA VAL A 58 22.35 5.37 23.96
C VAL A 58 21.19 4.37 23.97
N GLU A 59 20.53 4.15 25.09
CA GLU A 59 19.33 3.29 25.17
C GLU A 59 18.17 3.90 24.39
N MET A 60 17.92 5.21 24.53
CA MET A 60 16.92 5.91 23.72
C MET A 60 17.21 5.82 22.23
N GLN A 61 18.47 6.00 21.81
CA GLN A 61 18.88 5.86 20.41
C GLN A 61 18.73 4.42 19.91
N ASN A 62 19.07 3.42 20.72
CA ASN A 62 18.92 2.01 20.38
C ASN A 62 17.44 1.63 20.21
N GLU A 63 16.57 2.09 21.12
CA GLU A 63 15.13 1.91 21.00
C GLU A 63 14.57 2.57 19.74
N GLN A 64 14.99 3.81 19.42
CA GLN A 64 14.59 4.50 18.20
C GLN A 64 15.04 3.76 16.94
N LEU A 65 16.28 3.26 16.92
CA LEU A 65 16.80 2.44 15.83
C LEU A 65 16.00 1.14 15.68
N ARG A 66 15.71 0.43 16.77
CA ARG A 66 14.88 -0.79 16.74
C ARG A 66 13.48 -0.51 16.22
N LYS A 67 12.85 0.59 16.64
CA LYS A 67 11.55 1.03 16.12
C LYS A 67 11.63 1.31 14.62
N LYS A 68 12.67 2.00 14.17
CA LYS A 68 12.88 2.31 12.74
C LYS A 68 13.12 1.04 11.91
N VAL A 69 13.95 0.12 12.39
CA VAL A 69 14.20 -1.17 11.73
C VAL A 69 12.90 -1.97 11.62
N LYS A 70 12.11 -2.04 12.69
CA LYS A 70 10.80 -2.71 12.67
C LYS A 70 9.86 -2.08 11.65
N GLN A 71 9.75 -0.75 11.64
CA GLN A 71 8.93 -0.02 10.66
C GLN A 71 9.37 -0.27 9.22
N LEU A 72 10.67 -0.22 8.95
CA LEU A 72 11.22 -0.49 7.62
C LEU A 72 10.99 -1.94 7.19
N SER A 73 11.16 -2.90 8.11
CA SER A 73 10.86 -4.31 7.84
C SER A 73 9.39 -4.51 7.49
N THR A 74 8.47 -3.89 8.23
CA THR A 74 7.03 -3.97 7.91
C THR A 74 6.73 -3.38 6.54
N LYS A 75 7.29 -2.21 6.21
CA LYS A 75 7.12 -1.60 4.88
C LYS A 75 7.70 -2.48 3.77
N LEU A 76 8.86 -3.09 3.99
CA LEU A 76 9.45 -4.01 3.02
C LEU A 76 8.56 -5.22 2.79
N SER A 77 8.04 -5.84 3.85
CA SER A 77 7.11 -6.96 3.73
C SER A 77 5.86 -6.58 2.93
N GLN A 78 5.30 -5.40 3.18
CA GLN A 78 4.16 -4.89 2.41
C GLN A 78 4.50 -4.70 0.93
N LEU A 79 5.68 -4.15 0.60
CA LEU A 79 6.12 -4.00 -0.79
C LEU A 79 6.32 -5.36 -1.49
N ILE A 80 6.85 -6.36 -0.77
CA ILE A 80 7.01 -7.72 -1.29
C ILE A 80 5.65 -8.36 -1.54
N GLU A 81 4.68 -8.17 -0.64
CA GLU A 81 3.32 -8.67 -0.81
C GLU A 81 2.66 -8.08 -2.05
N ILE A 82 2.69 -6.75 -2.21
CA ILE A 82 2.19 -6.05 -3.40
C ILE A 82 2.90 -6.54 -4.67
N ALA A 83 4.23 -6.72 -4.63
CA ALA A 83 4.98 -7.22 -5.78
C ALA A 83 4.57 -8.66 -6.15
N SER A 84 4.33 -9.51 -5.16
CA SER A 84 3.88 -10.89 -5.35
C SER A 84 2.47 -10.94 -5.94
N GLU A 85 1.54 -10.13 -5.43
CA GLU A 85 0.17 -10.01 -5.97
C GLU A 85 0.21 -9.54 -7.42
N ASN A 86 0.99 -8.49 -7.71
CA ASN A 86 1.16 -7.99 -9.07
C ASN A 86 1.72 -9.08 -10.00
N GLN A 87 2.75 -9.80 -9.56
CA GLN A 87 3.35 -10.89 -10.34
C GLN A 87 2.32 -11.98 -10.68
N GLN A 88 1.47 -12.37 -9.73
CA GLN A 88 0.40 -13.34 -9.98
C GLN A 88 -0.59 -12.84 -11.02
N ILE A 89 -0.98 -11.56 -10.94
CA ILE A 89 -1.85 -10.94 -11.93
C ILE A 89 -1.18 -10.98 -13.32
N TYR A 90 0.10 -10.60 -13.43
CA TYR A 90 0.85 -10.65 -14.69
C TYR A 90 0.89 -12.06 -15.30
N GLU A 91 1.14 -13.09 -14.48
CA GLU A 91 1.16 -14.48 -14.94
C GLU A 91 -0.20 -14.94 -15.47
N VAL A 92 -1.29 -14.56 -14.80
CA VAL A 92 -2.65 -14.83 -15.26
C VAL A 92 -2.94 -14.14 -16.60
N PHE A 93 -2.57 -12.86 -16.75
CA PHE A 93 -2.74 -12.12 -18.01
C PHE A 93 -1.90 -12.70 -19.15
N ALA A 94 -0.65 -13.09 -18.89
CA ALA A 94 0.18 -13.74 -19.89
C ALA A 94 -0.41 -15.08 -20.37
N ALA A 95 -0.90 -15.90 -19.43
CA ALA A 95 -1.57 -17.14 -19.75
C ALA A 95 -2.89 -16.93 -20.50
N LEU A 96 -3.65 -15.88 -20.15
CA LEU A 96 -4.87 -15.48 -20.84
C LEU A 96 -4.57 -15.13 -22.29
N ASN A 97 -3.59 -14.26 -22.56
CA ASN A 97 -3.23 -13.85 -23.92
C ASN A 97 -2.85 -15.06 -24.80
N LEU A 98 -2.11 -16.03 -24.24
CA LEU A 98 -1.78 -17.28 -24.96
C LEU A 98 -3.01 -18.15 -25.28
N LYS A 99 -4.01 -18.18 -24.39
CA LYS A 99 -5.28 -18.88 -24.66
C LYS A 99 -6.10 -18.16 -25.72
N LEU A 100 -6.19 -16.83 -25.62
CA LEU A 100 -6.90 -16.01 -26.58
C LEU A 100 -6.29 -16.10 -27.99
N LEU A 101 -4.95 -16.24 -28.10
CA LEU A 101 -4.29 -16.46 -29.39
C LEU A 101 -4.72 -17.75 -30.09
N LYS A 102 -5.11 -18.77 -29.31
CA LYS A 102 -5.53 -20.07 -29.83
C LYS A 102 -7.03 -20.15 -30.10
N ALA A 103 -7.78 -19.11 -29.73
CA ALA A 103 -9.22 -19.08 -29.91
C ALA A 103 -9.56 -19.00 -31.40
N THR A 104 -10.55 -19.78 -31.81
CA THR A 104 -10.97 -19.92 -33.22
C THR A 104 -12.29 -19.21 -33.52
N SER A 105 -12.94 -18.66 -32.50
CA SER A 105 -14.19 -17.91 -32.62
C SER A 105 -14.29 -16.82 -31.56
N LEU A 106 -15.09 -15.78 -31.85
CA LEU A 106 -15.39 -14.73 -30.89
C LEU A 106 -16.04 -15.26 -29.60
N GLU A 107 -16.86 -16.30 -29.73
CA GLU A 107 -17.56 -16.91 -28.59
C GLU A 107 -16.58 -17.61 -27.64
N GLU A 108 -15.55 -18.27 -28.19
CA GLU A 108 -14.46 -18.85 -27.43
C GLU A 108 -13.62 -17.78 -26.72
N VAL A 109 -13.36 -16.64 -27.37
CA VAL A 109 -12.70 -15.47 -26.75
C VAL A 109 -13.52 -14.95 -25.56
N LYS A 110 -14.82 -14.72 -25.75
CA LYS A 110 -15.73 -14.24 -24.69
C LYS A 110 -15.77 -15.20 -23.51
N SER A 111 -15.91 -16.50 -23.79
CA SER A 111 -15.97 -17.56 -22.78
C SER A 111 -14.67 -17.64 -21.98
N THR A 112 -13.53 -17.73 -22.67
CA THR A 112 -12.20 -17.82 -22.06
C THR A 112 -11.91 -16.60 -21.19
N LEU A 113 -12.22 -15.40 -21.69
CA LEU A 113 -12.02 -14.16 -20.96
C LEU A 113 -12.87 -14.12 -19.69
N SER A 114 -14.15 -14.48 -19.79
CA SER A 114 -15.05 -14.54 -18.64
C SER A 114 -14.60 -15.56 -17.60
N GLU A 115 -14.19 -16.76 -18.01
CA GLU A 115 -13.72 -17.81 -17.11
C GLU A 115 -12.47 -17.35 -16.36
N VAL A 116 -11.44 -16.87 -17.08
CA VAL A 116 -10.17 -16.50 -16.45
C VAL A 116 -10.32 -15.30 -15.53
N LEU A 117 -11.05 -14.25 -15.94
CA LEU A 117 -11.25 -13.07 -15.09
C LEU A 117 -12.05 -13.40 -13.82
N LYS A 118 -13.07 -14.25 -13.92
CA LYS A 118 -13.88 -14.65 -12.76
C LYS A 118 -13.12 -15.61 -11.84
N ASP A 119 -12.54 -16.66 -12.40
CA ASP A 119 -11.98 -17.76 -11.60
C ASP A 119 -10.57 -17.48 -11.09
N LYS A 120 -9.75 -16.73 -11.86
CA LYS A 120 -8.35 -16.46 -11.51
C LYS A 120 -8.13 -15.08 -10.89
N LEU A 121 -8.93 -14.09 -11.27
CA LEU A 121 -8.81 -12.71 -10.77
C LEU A 121 -9.92 -12.32 -9.79
N GLY A 122 -10.86 -13.22 -9.50
CA GLY A 122 -11.92 -13.00 -8.50
C GLY A 122 -12.93 -11.93 -8.90
N LEU A 123 -13.02 -11.61 -10.19
CA LEU A 123 -13.93 -10.59 -10.71
C LEU A 123 -15.36 -11.14 -10.80
N SER A 124 -16.35 -10.25 -10.80
CA SER A 124 -17.75 -10.65 -10.80
C SER A 124 -18.34 -10.82 -12.18
N ALA A 125 -17.85 -10.05 -13.15
CA ALA A 125 -18.36 -10.02 -14.51
C ALA A 125 -17.27 -9.66 -15.51
N ALA A 126 -17.34 -10.25 -16.69
CA ALA A 126 -16.56 -9.81 -17.85
C ALA A 126 -17.38 -10.06 -19.10
N VAL A 127 -17.64 -9.01 -19.88
CA VAL A 127 -18.55 -9.03 -21.02
C VAL A 127 -17.93 -8.22 -22.16
N ILE A 128 -17.95 -8.78 -23.38
CA ILE A 128 -17.58 -8.07 -24.60
C ILE A 128 -18.84 -7.81 -25.40
N HIS A 129 -19.08 -6.53 -25.69
CA HIS A 129 -20.11 -6.07 -26.62
C HIS A 129 -19.46 -5.61 -27.91
N LEU A 130 -19.97 -6.06 -29.06
CA LEU A 130 -19.53 -5.53 -30.35
C LEU A 130 -20.40 -4.33 -30.74
N PHE A 131 -19.85 -3.45 -31.58
CA PHE A 131 -20.58 -2.31 -32.13
C PHE A 131 -21.08 -2.52 -33.56
N SER A 132 -20.63 -3.59 -34.22
CA SER A 132 -21.05 -4.02 -35.54
C SER A 132 -21.31 -5.54 -35.57
N GLY A 133 -22.20 -5.97 -36.47
CA GLY A 133 -22.59 -7.39 -36.64
C GLY A 133 -23.93 -7.76 -35.98
N GLU A 134 -24.31 -9.04 -36.07
CA GLU A 134 -25.60 -9.56 -35.57
C GLU A 134 -25.78 -9.44 -34.05
N SER A 135 -24.68 -9.39 -33.29
CA SER A 135 -24.66 -9.26 -31.83
C SER A 135 -24.31 -7.84 -31.36
N ALA A 136 -24.45 -6.84 -32.23
CA ALA A 136 -24.09 -5.47 -31.89
C ALA A 136 -25.03 -4.84 -30.86
N LEU A 137 -24.47 -4.05 -29.95
CA LEU A 137 -25.30 -3.17 -29.11
C LEU A 137 -26.06 -2.16 -29.98
N PRO A 138 -27.31 -1.81 -29.68
CA PRO A 138 -28.04 -0.76 -30.37
C PRO A 138 -27.27 0.58 -30.41
N GLU A 139 -27.22 1.26 -31.55
CA GLU A 139 -26.44 2.50 -31.75
C GLU A 139 -26.71 3.58 -30.69
N ILE A 140 -27.96 3.71 -30.24
CA ILE A 140 -28.35 4.68 -29.18
C ILE A 140 -27.60 4.39 -27.88
N GLN A 141 -27.50 3.11 -27.50
CA GLN A 141 -26.82 2.68 -26.29
C GLN A 141 -25.31 2.84 -26.42
N GLN A 142 -24.74 2.53 -27.59
CA GLN A 142 -23.33 2.79 -27.88
C GLN A 142 -22.99 4.27 -27.71
N ARG A 143 -23.82 5.15 -28.27
CA ARG A 143 -23.61 6.61 -28.23
C ARG A 143 -23.72 7.15 -26.80
N LEU A 144 -24.68 6.68 -26.01
CA LEU A 144 -24.82 7.08 -24.61
C LEU A 144 -23.57 6.75 -23.78
N ILE A 145 -22.97 5.58 -24.00
CA ILE A 145 -21.76 5.17 -23.28
C ILE A 145 -20.54 5.96 -23.80
N LYS A 146 -20.37 6.07 -25.12
CA LYS A 146 -19.27 6.83 -25.76
C LYS A 146 -19.27 8.30 -25.31
N ASP A 147 -20.42 8.97 -25.42
CA ASP A 147 -20.53 10.41 -25.13
C ASP A 147 -20.38 10.75 -23.64
N LYS A 148 -20.69 9.80 -22.73
CA LYS A 148 -20.58 10.02 -21.28
C LYS A 148 -19.24 9.61 -20.69
N ARG A 149 -18.62 8.54 -21.20
CA ARG A 149 -17.48 7.89 -20.53
C ARG A 149 -16.18 7.92 -21.33
N PHE A 150 -16.25 8.03 -22.65
CA PHE A 150 -15.08 7.91 -23.54
C PHE A 150 -14.72 9.19 -24.30
N LYS A 151 -15.14 10.36 -23.80
CA LYS A 151 -14.86 11.65 -24.46
C LYS A 151 -13.37 11.99 -24.59
N ASN A 152 -12.58 11.65 -23.55
CA ASN A 152 -11.17 12.03 -23.44
C ASN A 152 -10.25 10.84 -23.13
N SER A 153 -10.79 9.62 -23.11
CA SER A 153 -10.07 8.41 -22.70
C SER A 153 -10.73 7.19 -23.34
N ASP A 154 -9.96 6.17 -23.63
CA ASP A 154 -10.45 4.87 -24.12
C ASP A 154 -10.83 3.90 -22.98
N TYR A 155 -10.68 4.34 -21.74
CA TYR A 155 -10.98 3.56 -20.55
C TYR A 155 -11.69 4.40 -19.48
N PHE A 156 -12.56 3.75 -18.71
CA PHE A 156 -13.27 4.31 -17.58
C PHE A 156 -13.23 3.32 -16.41
N PHE A 157 -12.77 3.78 -15.25
CA PHE A 157 -12.80 3.03 -13.99
C PHE A 157 -13.69 3.74 -12.99
N GLY A 158 -14.57 2.99 -12.34
CA GLY A 158 -15.39 3.51 -11.24
C GLY A 158 -16.77 2.89 -11.20
N ARG A 159 -17.72 3.66 -10.66
CA ARG A 159 -19.10 3.20 -10.47
C ARG A 159 -19.96 3.60 -11.66
N LEU A 160 -20.71 2.63 -12.16
CA LEU A 160 -21.77 2.85 -13.13
C LEU A 160 -23.10 3.12 -12.43
N SER A 161 -23.97 3.89 -13.08
CA SER A 161 -25.36 4.00 -12.66
C SER A 161 -26.10 2.68 -12.89
N GLU A 162 -27.20 2.44 -12.17
CA GLU A 162 -27.94 1.17 -12.26
C GLU A 162 -28.40 0.84 -13.69
N ASN A 163 -28.84 1.86 -14.43
CA ASN A 163 -29.21 1.72 -15.84
C ASN A 163 -28.01 1.33 -16.72
N GLU A 164 -26.82 1.91 -16.48
CA GLU A 164 -25.60 1.55 -17.22
C GLU A 164 -25.13 0.14 -16.84
N LYS A 165 -25.25 -0.27 -15.58
CA LYS A 165 -24.93 -1.65 -15.16
C LYS A 165 -25.83 -2.65 -15.83
N GLN A 166 -27.14 -2.43 -15.81
CA GLN A 166 -28.09 -3.34 -16.44
C GLN A 166 -27.87 -3.43 -17.95
N LEU A 167 -27.47 -2.33 -18.57
CA LEU A 167 -27.14 -2.28 -20.00
C LEU A 167 -25.90 -3.12 -20.35
N VAL A 168 -24.84 -2.99 -19.54
CA VAL A 168 -23.52 -3.54 -19.86
C VAL A 168 -23.32 -4.95 -19.30
N PHE A 169 -23.82 -5.21 -18.10
CA PHE A 169 -23.63 -6.45 -17.35
C PHE A 169 -24.89 -7.31 -17.25
N ALA A 170 -26.04 -6.83 -17.75
CA ALA A 170 -27.35 -7.46 -17.60
C ALA A 170 -27.68 -7.68 -16.11
N GLU A 171 -27.74 -8.92 -15.66
CA GLU A 171 -28.07 -9.29 -14.27
C GLU A 171 -26.83 -9.50 -13.39
N GLN A 172 -25.62 -9.33 -13.91
CA GLN A 172 -24.39 -9.57 -13.14
C GLN A 172 -24.10 -8.42 -12.16
N VAL A 173 -23.72 -8.78 -10.93
CA VAL A 173 -23.39 -7.82 -9.88
C VAL A 173 -22.06 -7.12 -10.19
N ALA A 174 -22.06 -5.79 -10.25
CA ALA A 174 -20.84 -4.99 -10.36
C ALA A 174 -20.93 -3.78 -9.41
N ALA A 175 -20.16 -3.81 -8.32
CA ALA A 175 -20.05 -2.72 -7.36
C ALA A 175 -19.11 -1.62 -7.89
N SER A 176 -17.98 -2.03 -8.45
CA SER A 176 -17.11 -1.20 -9.28
C SER A 176 -16.96 -1.81 -10.67
N SER A 177 -16.60 -1.01 -11.66
CA SER A 177 -16.53 -1.42 -13.06
C SER A 177 -15.36 -0.78 -13.80
N ALA A 178 -14.76 -1.54 -14.70
CA ALA A 178 -13.84 -1.08 -15.72
C ALA A 178 -14.50 -1.22 -17.09
N LEU A 179 -14.55 -0.14 -17.85
CA LEU A 179 -15.02 -0.11 -19.23
C LEU A 179 -13.85 0.25 -20.13
N VAL A 180 -13.66 -0.51 -21.21
CA VAL A 180 -12.53 -0.36 -22.14
C VAL A 180 -13.05 -0.39 -23.57
N LEU A 181 -12.81 0.67 -24.31
CA LEU A 181 -13.19 0.78 -25.71
C LEU A 181 -12.26 -0.08 -26.57
N LEU A 182 -12.82 -0.96 -27.39
CA LEU A 182 -12.07 -1.77 -28.35
C LEU A 182 -12.11 -1.10 -29.73
N GLY A 183 -11.00 -1.15 -30.45
CA GLY A 183 -10.76 -0.44 -31.72
C GLY A 183 -9.77 0.73 -31.58
N GLU A 184 -9.13 1.07 -32.71
CA GLU A 184 -8.25 2.24 -32.85
C GLU A 184 -9.01 3.39 -33.53
N ASP A 185 -9.16 3.37 -34.87
CA ASP A 185 -9.85 4.42 -35.63
C ASP A 185 -11.38 4.27 -35.64
N GLN A 186 -11.86 3.02 -35.68
CA GLN A 186 -13.28 2.70 -35.58
C GLN A 186 -13.49 1.79 -34.37
N ALA A 187 -14.38 2.20 -33.48
CA ALA A 187 -14.67 1.41 -32.29
C ALA A 187 -15.32 0.08 -32.68
N LEU A 188 -14.58 -1.01 -32.47
CA LEU A 188 -14.99 -2.39 -32.71
C LEU A 188 -16.01 -2.85 -31.66
N GLY A 189 -15.86 -2.37 -30.42
CA GLY A 189 -16.70 -2.80 -29.32
C GLY A 189 -16.34 -2.20 -27.97
N LEU A 190 -16.85 -2.83 -26.92
CA LEU A 190 -16.67 -2.46 -25.53
C LEU A 190 -16.39 -3.73 -24.72
N LEU A 191 -15.25 -3.75 -24.02
CA LEU A 191 -14.99 -4.69 -22.94
C LEU A 191 -15.44 -4.06 -21.62
N ALA A 192 -16.24 -4.79 -20.87
CA ALA A 192 -16.70 -4.39 -19.56
C ALA A 192 -16.37 -5.44 -18.52
N ILE A 193 -15.74 -5.01 -17.43
CA ILE A 193 -15.32 -5.87 -16.32
C ILE A 193 -15.94 -5.32 -15.03
N GLY A 194 -16.53 -6.20 -14.23
CA GLY A 194 -17.15 -5.86 -12.95
C GLY A 194 -16.43 -6.54 -11.79
N SER A 195 -16.40 -5.87 -10.63
CA SER A 195 -15.97 -6.46 -9.36
C SER A 195 -17.06 -6.30 -8.30
N LYS A 196 -17.09 -7.21 -7.31
CA LYS A 196 -17.96 -7.08 -6.12
C LYS A 196 -17.43 -6.07 -5.11
N ASP A 197 -16.15 -5.74 -5.20
CA ASP A 197 -15.51 -4.75 -4.33
C ASP A 197 -15.67 -3.35 -4.94
N GLU A 198 -16.22 -2.42 -4.16
CA GLU A 198 -16.43 -1.03 -4.53
C GLU A 198 -15.12 -0.25 -4.73
N SER A 199 -14.04 -0.69 -4.11
CA SER A 199 -12.72 -0.04 -4.11
C SER A 199 -11.73 -0.65 -5.10
N HIS A 200 -12.15 -1.69 -5.82
CA HIS A 200 -11.28 -2.38 -6.76
C HIS A 200 -10.94 -1.51 -7.98
N PHE A 201 -11.94 -1.05 -8.74
CA PHE A 201 -11.71 -0.16 -9.88
C PHE A 201 -11.82 1.30 -9.48
N THR A 202 -10.68 1.92 -9.20
CA THR A 202 -10.57 3.36 -8.91
C THR A 202 -9.96 4.13 -10.09
N PRO A 203 -10.23 5.44 -10.21
CA PRO A 203 -9.65 6.26 -11.28
C PRO A 203 -8.11 6.32 -11.29
N ASP A 204 -7.47 6.07 -10.14
CA ASP A 204 -6.01 6.12 -9.96
C ASP A 204 -5.33 4.78 -10.32
N MET A 205 -6.08 3.74 -10.70
CA MET A 205 -5.50 2.45 -11.07
C MET A 205 -4.59 2.55 -12.30
N ASP A 206 -3.49 1.77 -12.26
CA ASP A 206 -2.64 1.56 -13.43
C ASP A 206 -3.45 0.88 -14.55
N THR A 207 -3.18 1.32 -15.77
CA THR A 207 -3.87 0.87 -16.99
C THR A 207 -3.02 -0.03 -17.87
N LEU A 208 -1.76 -0.31 -17.49
CA LEU A 208 -0.80 -1.06 -18.28
C LEU A 208 -1.34 -2.42 -18.75
N LEU A 209 -1.82 -3.25 -17.82
CA LEU A 209 -2.35 -4.58 -18.12
C LEU A 209 -3.62 -4.53 -18.98
N ILE A 210 -4.51 -3.60 -18.68
CA ILE A 210 -5.74 -3.39 -19.44
C ILE A 210 -5.43 -2.92 -20.86
N ASN A 211 -4.43 -2.04 -21.04
CA ASN A 211 -3.99 -1.59 -22.35
C ASN A 211 -3.36 -2.73 -23.16
N GLN A 212 -2.57 -3.60 -22.53
CA GLN A 212 -2.03 -4.79 -23.19
C GLN A 212 -3.15 -5.74 -23.64
N LEU A 213 -4.14 -5.99 -22.77
CA LEU A 213 -5.30 -6.80 -23.12
C LEU A 213 -6.12 -6.16 -24.25
N ARG A 214 -6.34 -4.84 -24.21
CA ARG A 214 -7.01 -4.09 -25.28
C ARG A 214 -6.29 -4.25 -26.61
N ALA A 215 -4.97 -4.04 -26.64
CA ALA A 215 -4.17 -4.19 -27.85
C ALA A 215 -4.26 -5.62 -28.40
N PHE A 216 -4.22 -6.61 -27.52
CA PHE A 216 -4.35 -8.01 -27.91
C PHE A 216 -5.74 -8.33 -28.49
N LEU A 217 -6.81 -7.88 -27.83
CA LEU A 217 -8.18 -8.06 -28.30
C LEU A 217 -8.43 -7.31 -29.62
N ASN A 218 -7.86 -6.11 -29.81
CA ASN A 218 -7.95 -5.37 -31.06
C ASN A 218 -7.28 -6.11 -32.24
N ALA A 219 -6.27 -6.94 -31.98
CA ALA A 219 -5.63 -7.75 -33.01
C ALA A 219 -6.41 -9.03 -33.31
N VAL A 220 -6.93 -9.70 -32.29
CA VAL A 220 -7.58 -11.03 -32.44
C VAL A 220 -9.04 -10.94 -32.89
N ILE A 221 -9.82 -9.98 -32.37
CA ILE A 221 -11.26 -9.90 -32.66
C ILE A 221 -11.54 -9.71 -34.17
N PRO A 222 -10.85 -8.83 -34.92
CA PRO A 222 -11.11 -8.66 -36.35
C PRO A 222 -10.85 -9.89 -37.22
N GLU A 223 -10.00 -10.83 -36.79
CA GLU A 223 -9.79 -12.09 -37.54
C GLU A 223 -10.92 -13.11 -37.32
N LEU A 224 -11.75 -12.90 -36.30
CA LEU A 224 -12.77 -13.84 -35.83
C LEU A 224 -14.21 -13.38 -36.09
N VAL A 225 -14.41 -12.20 -36.67
CA VAL A 225 -15.70 -11.56 -37.00
C VAL A 225 -15.80 -11.36 -38.51
#